data_AF-A0A918C520-F1
#
_entry.id   AF-A0A918C520-F1
#
_cell.length_a   1.000
_cell.length_b   1.000
_cell.length_c   1.000
_cell.angle_alpha   90.00
_cell.angle_beta   90.00
_cell.angle_gamma   90.00
#
_symmetry.space_group_name_H-M   'P 1'
#
loop_
_entity.id
_entity.type
_entity.pdbx_description
1 polymer ?
#
loop_
_entity_poly.entity_id
_entity_poly.type
_entity_poly.pdbx_seq_one_letter_code
_entity_poly.pdbx_strand_id
1 'polypeptide(L)' 'MKQPGVQVGVQVGQVWADNDKRGEGRTVRVDEVDVRYAYCTVLTAATPGGRTGHRTRIALERMRPTSTGYRLLDGAP' A
#
# COMPACT_ATOMS: atom_id res chain seq x y z
N MET A 1 -8.01 7.77 -26.17
CA MET A 1 -6.78 7.83 -25.36
C MET A 1 -6.95 6.86 -24.21
N LYS A 2 -6.18 5.77 -24.15
CA LYS A 2 -6.28 4.76 -23.08
C LYS A 2 -5.32 5.15 -21.96
N GLN A 3 -5.83 5.38 -20.75
CA GLN A 3 -5.00 5.61 -19.57
C GLN A 3 -4.15 4.35 -19.34
N PRO A 4 -2.82 4.45 -19.19
CA PRO A 4 -1.99 3.28 -18.95
C PRO A 4 -2.13 2.84 -17.50
N GLY A 5 -2.65 1.64 -17.29
CA GLY A 5 -2.26 0.77 -16.18
C GLY A 5 -2.57 1.22 -14.76
N VAL A 6 -3.74 1.81 -14.46
CA VAL A 6 -4.27 1.66 -13.10
C VAL A 6 -4.57 0.18 -12.91
N GLN A 7 -3.83 -0.50 -12.04
CA GLN A 7 -4.26 -1.80 -11.56
C GLN A 7 -5.64 -1.60 -10.95
N VAL A 8 -6.67 -2.13 -11.62
CA VAL A 8 -8.08 -1.93 -11.30
C VAL A 8 -8.30 -2.25 -9.83
N GLY A 9 -8.44 -1.23 -8.98
CA GLY A 9 -8.78 -1.38 -7.56
C GLY A 9 -7.90 -0.65 -6.54
N VAL A 10 -6.70 -0.18 -6.86
CA VAL A 10 -5.91 0.64 -5.91
C VAL A 10 -6.30 2.12 -6.04
N GLN A 11 -6.69 2.74 -4.92
CA GLN A 11 -7.19 4.11 -4.87
C GLN A 11 -6.57 4.89 -3.72
N VAL A 12 -6.45 6.21 -3.90
CA VAL A 12 -6.07 7.14 -2.82
C VAL A 12 -7.05 7.03 -1.66
N GLY A 13 -6.53 7.03 -0.43
CA GLY A 13 -7.30 6.87 0.80
C GLY A 13 -7.31 5.44 1.35
N GLN A 14 -7.14 4.42 0.51
CA GLN A 14 -7.16 3.03 0.95
C GLN A 14 -6.05 2.70 1.94
N VAL A 15 -6.35 1.79 2.88
CA VAL A 15 -5.38 1.27 3.87
C VAL A 15 -5.05 -0.19 3.56
N TRP A 16 -3.75 -0.48 3.54
CA TRP A 16 -3.22 -1.80 3.19
C TRP A 16 -2.24 -2.30 4.26
N ALA A 17 -2.33 -3.59 4.59
CA ALA A 17 -1.39 -4.29 5.47
C ALA A 17 -0.28 -4.97 4.66
N ASP A 18 0.96 -4.91 5.15
CA ASP A 18 2.08 -5.69 4.62
C ASP A 18 1.99 -7.14 5.14
N ASN A 19 1.85 -8.12 4.23
CA ASN A 19 1.84 -9.54 4.57
C ASN A 19 3.23 -10.19 4.44
N ASP A 20 4.28 -9.42 4.12
CA ASP A 20 5.64 -9.95 4.16
C ASP A 20 5.97 -10.31 5.62
N LYS A 21 6.42 -11.55 5.87
CA LYS A 21 6.78 -12.01 7.23
C LYS A 21 7.84 -11.10 7.90
N ARG A 22 8.66 -10.41 7.12
CA ARG A 22 9.67 -9.46 7.62
C ARG A 22 9.07 -8.08 7.94
N GLY A 23 7.86 -7.81 7.47
CA GLY A 23 7.12 -6.56 7.63
C GLY A 23 5.79 -6.71 8.37
N GLU A 24 5.54 -7.86 9.01
CA GLU A 24 4.31 -8.15 9.72
C GLU A 24 3.97 -7.05 10.73
N GLY A 25 2.72 -6.58 10.73
CA GLY A 25 2.24 -5.46 11.57
C GLY A 25 2.36 -4.08 10.93
N ARG A 26 3.02 -3.94 9.77
CA ARG A 26 3.07 -2.68 9.02
C ARG A 26 1.75 -2.43 8.26
N THR A 27 1.25 -1.21 8.33
CA THR A 27 0.13 -0.72 7.52
C THR A 27 0.49 0.59 6.83
N VAL A 28 -0.11 0.82 5.67
CA VAL A 28 0.14 1.99 4.83
C VAL A 28 -1.17 2.55 4.28
N ARG A 29 -1.26 3.87 4.15
CA ARG A 29 -2.36 4.56 3.45
C ARG A 29 -1.88 5.07 2.10
N VAL A 30 -2.65 4.83 1.04
CA VAL A 30 -2.34 5.34 -0.31
C VAL A 30 -2.61 6.85 -0.35
N ASP A 31 -1.60 7.63 -0.71
CA ASP A 31 -1.69 9.08 -0.86
C ASP A 31 -1.75 9.51 -2.33
N GLU A 32 -1.08 8.75 -3.21
CA GLU A 32 -0.99 9.02 -4.64
C GLU A 32 -0.84 7.69 -5.39
N VAL A 33 -1.41 7.62 -6.59
CA VAL A 33 -1.25 6.48 -7.50
C VAL A 33 -0.81 7.00 -8.86
N ASP A 34 0.24 6.38 -9.39
CA ASP A 34 0.70 6.57 -10.77
C ASP A 34 0.65 5.22 -11.51
N VAL A 35 1.09 5.18 -12.77
CA VAL A 35 1.00 4.03 -13.70
C VAL A 35 1.61 2.73 -13.14
N ARG A 36 2.62 2.81 -12.27
CA ARG A 36 3.32 1.63 -11.74
C ARG A 36 3.36 1.54 -10.22
N TYR A 37 3.09 2.64 -9.53
CA TYR A 37 3.36 2.75 -8.11
C TYR A 37 2.20 3.39 -7.35
N ALA A 38 2.00 2.90 -6.14
CA ALA A 38 1.32 3.63 -5.08
C ALA A 38 2.37 4.29 -4.20
N TYR A 39 2.14 5.55 -3.87
CA TYR A 39 2.91 6.25 -2.87
C TYR A 39 2.09 6.34 -1.60
N CYS A 40 2.65 5.85 -0.51
CA CYS A 40 1.89 5.63 0.71
C CYS A 40 2.58 6.21 1.93
N THR A 41 1.78 6.66 2.90
CA THR A 41 2.25 7.00 4.24
C THR A 41 2.19 5.76 5.12
N VAL A 42 3.27 5.47 5.84
CA VAL A 42 3.30 4.37 6.82
C VAL A 42 2.52 4.78 8.07
N LEU A 43 1.44 4.05 8.38
CA LEU A 43 0.61 4.30 9.56
C LEU A 43 1.11 3.53 10.78
N THR A 44 1.39 2.24 10.62
CA THR A 44 2.01 1.39 11.64
C THR A 44 3.32 0.82 11.12
N ALA A 45 4.32 0.73 11.99
CA ALA A 45 5.58 0.06 11.69
C ALA A 45 5.51 -1.43 12.06
N ALA A 46 6.37 -2.24 11.43
CA ALA A 46 6.45 -3.68 11.72
C ALA A 46 7.05 -4.00 13.09
N THR A 47 7.79 -3.05 13.69
CA THR A 47 8.47 -3.23 14.98
C THR A 47 8.10 -2.11 15.96
N PRO A 48 8.11 -2.40 17.28
CA PRO A 48 7.95 -1.37 18.30
C PRO A 48 9.01 -0.26 18.13
N GLY A 49 8.58 1.00 18.14
CA GLY A 49 9.45 2.16 17.91
C GLY A 49 9.90 2.35 16.45
N GLY A 50 9.40 1.53 15.52
CA GLY A 50 9.67 1.69 14.10
C GLY A 50 9.10 3.00 13.54
N ARG A 51 9.69 3.48 12.45
CA ARG A 51 9.35 4.78 11.86
C ARG A 51 7.95 4.75 11.22
N THR A 52 7.10 5.71 11.57
CA THR A 52 5.78 5.96 10.95
C THR A 52 5.76 7.36 10.32
N GLY A 53 4.66 7.72 9.64
CA GLY A 53 4.43 9.05 9.06
C GLY A 53 5.29 9.40 7.84
N HIS A 54 6.17 8.51 7.40
CA HIS A 54 7.03 8.73 6.25
C HIS A 54 6.44 8.13 4.97
N ARG A 55 6.78 8.77 3.85
CA ARG A 55 6.36 8.32 2.52
C ARG A 55 7.19 7.12 2.07
N THR A 56 6.53 6.14 1.49
CA THR A 56 7.12 4.95 0.88
C THR A 56 6.53 4.72 -0.51
N ARG A 57 7.26 4.02 -1.37
CA ARG A 57 6.83 3.70 -2.74
C ARG A 57 6.64 2.19 -2.87
N ILE A 58 5.46 1.78 -3.31
CA ILE A 58 5.05 0.37 -3.42
C ILE A 58 4.64 0.11 -4.86
N ALA A 59 5.15 -0.97 -5.46
CA ALA A 59 4.73 -1.38 -6.80
C ALA A 59 3.27 -1.88 -6.76
N LEU A 60 2.43 -1.44 -7.70
CA LEU A 60 1.01 -1.81 -7.73
C LEU A 60 0.80 -3.33 -7.79
N GLU A 61 1.71 -4.06 -8.45
CA GLU A 61 1.67 -5.52 -8.52
C GLU A 61 1.75 -6.21 -7.15
N ARG A 62 2.34 -5.54 -6.15
CA ARG A 62 2.40 -6.01 -4.77
C ARG A 62 1.12 -5.70 -3.99
N MET A 63 0.27 -4.77 -4.46
CA MET A 63 -1.01 -4.44 -3.84
C MET A 63 -2.10 -5.39 -4.33
N ARG A 64 -1.98 -6.65 -3.91
CA ARG A 64 -2.89 -7.74 -4.30
C ARG A 64 -3.38 -8.49 -3.05
N PRO A 65 -4.69 -8.46 -2.77
CA PRO A 65 -5.28 -8.98 -1.53
C PRO A 65 -4.93 -10.43 -1.16
N THR A 66 -4.58 -11.26 -2.13
CA THR A 66 -4.32 -12.70 -1.98
C THR A 66 -2.84 -13.08 -2.08
N SER A 67 -1.94 -12.10 -2.19
CA SER A 67 -0.48 -12.35 -2.30
C SER A 67 0.24 -12.22 -0.95
N THR A 68 1.50 -12.65 -0.92
CA THR A 68 2.48 -12.31 0.14
C THR A 68 2.85 -10.82 0.18
N GLY A 69 2.28 -10.00 -0.71
CA GLY A 69 2.45 -8.56 -0.74
C GLY A 69 1.51 -7.84 0.22
N TYR A 70 0.72 -6.90 -0.27
CA TYR A 70 -0.16 -6.08 0.53
C TYR A 70 -1.62 -6.52 0.43
N ARG A 71 -2.31 -6.59 1.58
CA ARG A 71 -3.74 -6.89 1.69
C ARG A 71 -4.55 -5.63 2.03
N LEU A 72 -5.62 -5.39 1.28
CA LEU A 72 -6.56 -4.30 1.56
C LEU A 72 -7.26 -4.54 2.91
N LEU A 73 -7.21 -3.54 3.80
CA LEU A 73 -7.91 -3.55 5.08
C LEU A 73 -9.15 -2.66 5.05
N ASP A 74 -9.01 -1.48 4.47
CA ASP A 74 -10.07 -0.48 4.40
C ASP A 74 -10.10 0.19 3.01
N GLY A 75 -11.31 0.40 2.50
CA GLY A 75 -11.58 0.97 1.19
C GLY A 75 -11.29 2.46 1.12
N ALA A 76 -11.33 3.02 -0.09
CA ALA A 76 -11.46 4.46 -0.24
C ALA A 76 -12.92 4.85 0.07
N PRO A 77 -13.17 6.05 0.61
CA PRO A 77 -14.53 6.57 0.76
C PRO A 77 -15.26 6.72 -0.59
#